data_AF-V8G8T9-F1
#
_entry.id   AF-V8G8T9-F1
#
_cell.length_a   1.000
_cell.length_b   1.000
_cell.length_c   1.000
_cell.angle_alpha   90.00
_cell.angle_beta   90.00
_cell.angle_gamma   90.00
#
_symmetry.space_group_name_H-M   'P 1'
#
loop_
_entity.id
_entity.type
_entity.pdbx_description
1 polymer ?
#
loop_
_entity_poly.entity_id
_entity_poly.type
_entity_poly.pdbx_seq_one_letter_code
_entity_poly.pdbx_strand_id
1 'polypeptide(L)'
;MLYLKKEAELSQITHLSAYAFGILKYKILDRLRLKYHQRTTVIVEQEEDIDSLLFTENGHWEKGVLSTDWESPESLVENNDFLRIVDLCIDNLPQKIAQVFSLKEFLDCQPQEICDLMGLSKSDYWQCLSRARKRLQLCLNEKWFNRI
;
A
#
# COMPACT_ATOMS: atom_id res chain seq x y z
N MET A 1 -39.90 -11.08 -16.95
CA MET A 1 -38.90 -11.59 -17.92
C MET A 1 -37.79 -10.60 -18.25
N LEU A 2 -38.03 -9.28 -18.37
CA LEU A 2 -36.95 -8.30 -18.61
C LEU A 2 -35.95 -8.15 -17.45
N TYR A 3 -36.40 -8.28 -16.19
CA TYR A 3 -35.53 -8.16 -15.01
C TYR A 3 -34.47 -9.27 -14.91
N LEU A 4 -34.87 -10.54 -15.10
CA LEU A 4 -33.95 -11.68 -15.05
C LEU A 4 -32.90 -11.65 -16.16
N LYS A 5 -33.25 -11.11 -17.34
CA LYS A 5 -32.31 -10.95 -18.45
C LYS A 5 -31.26 -9.88 -18.16
N LYS A 6 -31.65 -8.79 -17.50
CA LYS A 6 -30.76 -7.70 -17.09
C LYS A 6 -29.78 -8.13 -15.99
N GLU A 7 -30.22 -8.97 -15.06
CA GLU A 7 -29.33 -9.57 -14.03
C GLU A 7 -28.31 -10.54 -14.63
N ALA A 8 -28.73 -11.36 -15.60
CA ALA A 8 -27.82 -12.28 -16.29
C ALA A 8 -26.77 -11.53 -17.13
N GLU A 9 -27.16 -10.46 -17.84
CA GLU A 9 -26.23 -9.60 -18.58
C GLU A 9 -25.26 -8.86 -17.65
N LEU A 10 -25.75 -8.32 -16.53
CA LEU A 10 -24.90 -7.65 -15.53
C LEU A 10 -23.90 -8.63 -14.89
N SER A 11 -24.35 -9.85 -14.56
CA SER A 11 -23.51 -10.93 -14.00
C SER A 11 -22.44 -11.42 -14.98
N GLN A 12 -22.77 -11.49 -16.28
CA GLN A 12 -21.78 -11.81 -17.30
C GLN A 12 -20.73 -10.72 -17.47
N ILE A 13 -21.13 -9.44 -17.44
CA ILE A 13 -20.20 -8.31 -17.53
C ILE A 13 -19.26 -8.26 -16.32
N THR A 14 -19.78 -8.47 -15.10
CA THR A 14 -18.94 -8.51 -13.89
C THR A 14 -17.97 -9.69 -13.94
N HIS A 15 -18.40 -10.88 -14.38
CA HIS A 15 -17.52 -12.03 -14.55
C HIS A 15 -16.43 -11.79 -15.61
N LEU A 16 -16.79 -11.21 -16.76
CA LEU A 16 -15.83 -10.91 -17.83
C LEU A 16 -14.79 -9.87 -17.39
N SER A 17 -15.24 -8.84 -16.67
CA SER A 17 -14.35 -7.81 -16.13
C SER A 17 -13.41 -8.38 -15.07
N ALA A 18 -13.91 -9.16 -14.11
CA ALA A 18 -13.08 -9.82 -13.09
C ALA A 18 -12.04 -10.74 -13.71
N TYR A 19 -12.40 -11.49 -14.75
CA TYR A 19 -11.48 -12.34 -15.50
C TYR A 19 -10.39 -11.52 -16.21
N ALA A 20 -10.77 -10.43 -16.89
CA ALA A 20 -9.81 -9.53 -17.54
C ALA A 20 -8.86 -8.88 -16.52
N PHE A 21 -9.35 -8.43 -15.37
CA PHE A 21 -8.53 -7.93 -14.26
C PHE A 21 -7.58 -9.00 -13.74
N GLY A 22 -8.02 -10.25 -13.62
CA GLY A 22 -7.19 -11.39 -13.24
C GLY A 22 -6.03 -11.61 -14.22
N ILE A 23 -6.29 -11.58 -15.53
CA ILE A 23 -5.26 -11.68 -16.56
C ILE A 23 -4.28 -10.50 -16.48
N LEU A 24 -4.79 -9.29 -16.33
CA LEU A 24 -3.97 -8.09 -16.24
C LEU A 24 -3.04 -8.15 -15.03
N LYS A 25 -3.59 -8.48 -13.84
CA LYS A 25 -2.82 -8.69 -12.61
C LYS A 25 -1.73 -9.74 -12.82
N TYR A 26 -2.06 -10.88 -13.42
CA TYR A 26 -1.09 -11.93 -13.74
C TYR A 26 0.04 -11.41 -14.65
N LYS A 27 -0.29 -10.68 -15.72
CA LYS A 27 0.71 -10.11 -16.64
C LYS A 27 1.60 -9.05 -15.98
N ILE A 28 1.04 -8.21 -15.13
CA ILE A 28 1.82 -7.22 -14.36
C ILE A 28 2.82 -7.95 -13.46
N LEU A 29 2.34 -8.96 -12.71
CA LEU A 29 3.20 -9.75 -11.82
C LEU A 29 4.31 -10.46 -12.59
N ASP A 30 4.00 -11.05 -13.74
CA ASP A 30 4.98 -11.72 -14.60
C ASP A 30 6.11 -10.76 -15.02
N ARG A 31 5.77 -9.54 -15.44
CA ARG A 31 6.75 -8.49 -15.76
C ARG A 31 7.58 -8.05 -14.55
N LEU A 32 6.96 -7.96 -13.37
CA LEU A 32 7.65 -7.59 -12.14
C LEU A 32 8.63 -8.69 -11.69
N ARG A 33 8.29 -9.97 -11.87
CA ARG A 33 9.21 -11.09 -11.58
C ARG A 33 10.52 -10.92 -12.35
N LEU A 34 10.44 -10.65 -13.65
CA LEU A 34 11.60 -10.44 -14.51
C LEU A 34 12.44 -9.23 -14.06
N LYS A 35 11.77 -8.14 -13.66
CA LYS A 35 12.42 -6.89 -13.25
C LYS A 35 13.17 -7.04 -11.92
N TYR A 36 12.57 -7.67 -10.92
CA TYR A 36 13.14 -7.76 -9.57
C TYR A 36 14.15 -8.90 -9.44
N HIS A 37 13.96 -10.01 -10.16
CA HIS A 37 14.91 -11.13 -10.14
C HIS A 37 16.31 -10.75 -10.67
N GLN A 38 16.41 -9.74 -11.53
CA GLN A 38 17.68 -9.24 -12.08
C GLN A 38 18.40 -8.22 -11.16
N ARG A 39 17.74 -7.71 -10.12
CA ARG A 39 18.25 -6.62 -9.25
C ARG A 39 18.58 -7.08 -7.83
N THR A 40 18.89 -8.36 -7.63
CA THR A 40 19.18 -8.98 -6.32
C THR A 40 20.49 -8.48 -5.71
N THR A 41 20.53 -7.22 -5.30
CA THR A 41 21.33 -6.64 -4.21
C THR A 41 20.70 -5.28 -3.88
N VAL A 42 19.45 -5.27 -3.43
CA VAL A 42 18.90 -4.06 -2.81
C VAL A 42 19.53 -3.97 -1.43
N ILE A 43 20.68 -3.30 -1.37
CA ILE A 43 21.35 -2.94 -0.13
C ILE A 43 20.30 -2.27 0.74
N VAL A 44 20.12 -2.80 1.95
CA VAL A 44 19.34 -2.13 2.98
C VAL A 44 20.15 -0.89 3.34
N GLU A 45 19.89 0.23 2.65
CA GLU A 45 20.30 1.51 3.18
C GLU A 45 19.78 1.55 4.62
N GLN A 46 20.67 1.84 5.57
CA GLN A 46 20.32 2.04 6.96
C GLN A 46 19.39 3.26 7.02
N GLU A 47 18.11 3.00 6.80
CA GLU A 47 17.06 4.00 6.83
C GLU A 47 16.79 4.43 8.27
N GLU A 48 16.67 5.74 8.41
CA GLU A 48 16.41 6.53 9.62
C GLU A 48 15.49 5.85 10.63
N ASP A 49 15.81 6.02 11.92
CA ASP A 49 15.02 5.52 13.03
C ASP A 49 13.73 6.33 13.19
N ILE A 50 12.75 6.08 12.31
CA ILE A 50 11.43 6.72 12.31
C ILE A 50 10.73 6.50 13.65
N ASP A 51 11.07 5.41 14.37
CA ASP A 51 10.46 5.12 15.66
C ASP A 51 10.84 6.15 16.72
N SER A 52 12.05 6.72 16.65
CA SER A 52 12.47 7.84 17.51
C SER A 52 11.66 9.12 17.31
N LEU A 53 11.03 9.30 16.13
CA LEU A 53 10.17 10.46 15.84
C LEU A 53 8.71 10.24 16.25
N LEU A 54 8.29 8.97 16.36
CA LEU A 54 6.89 8.59 16.58
C LEU A 54 6.58 8.27 18.04
N PHE A 55 7.58 7.77 18.76
CA PHE A 55 7.40 7.24 20.10
C PHE A 55 8.32 7.96 21.08
N THR A 56 7.75 8.30 22.24
CA THR A 56 8.50 8.65 23.44
C THR A 56 9.38 7.47 23.88
N GLU A 57 10.38 7.74 24.73
CA GLU A 57 11.24 6.69 25.32
C GLU A 57 10.44 5.60 26.07
N ASN A 58 9.23 5.93 26.52
CA ASN A 58 8.33 5.01 27.22
C ASN A 58 7.45 4.17 26.27
N GLY A 59 7.64 4.29 24.94
CA GLY A 59 6.88 3.56 23.92
C GLY A 59 5.47 4.11 23.66
N HIS A 60 5.10 5.25 24.25
CA HIS A 60 3.86 5.95 23.92
C HIS A 60 4.06 6.85 22.70
N TRP A 61 3.02 7.02 21.89
CA TRP A 61 3.04 7.97 20.78
C TRP A 61 3.37 9.39 21.26
N GLU A 62 4.21 10.09 20.49
CA GLU A 62 4.49 11.50 20.72
C GLU A 62 3.23 12.36 20.55
N LYS A 63 3.13 13.41 21.37
CA LYS A 63 1.93 14.27 21.39
C LYS A 63 1.83 15.05 20.08
N GLY A 64 0.67 15.01 19.44
CA GLY A 64 0.41 15.68 18.16
C GLY A 64 0.78 14.86 16.93
N VAL A 65 1.29 13.64 17.10
CA VAL A 65 1.59 12.72 15.98
C VAL A 65 0.37 11.93 15.53
N LEU A 66 -0.63 11.73 16.40
CA LEU A 66 -1.92 11.14 16.04
C LEU A 66 -3.02 12.20 16.06
N SER A 67 -3.60 12.49 14.90
CA SER A 67 -4.82 13.28 14.81
C SER A 67 -6.04 12.44 15.19
N THR A 68 -7.03 13.05 15.86
CA THR A 68 -8.29 12.39 16.23
C THR A 68 -9.13 11.99 15.01
N ASP A 69 -8.94 12.68 13.88
CA ASP A 69 -9.75 12.50 12.67
C ASP A 69 -9.53 11.18 11.91
N TRP A 70 -8.55 10.37 12.31
CA TRP A 70 -8.40 9.00 11.79
C TRP A 70 -9.56 8.08 12.17
N GLU A 71 -10.47 8.50 13.06
CA GLU A 71 -11.61 7.72 13.54
C GLU A 71 -12.73 7.53 12.49
N SER A 72 -12.81 8.35 11.43
CA SER A 72 -13.85 8.21 10.38
C SER A 72 -13.29 8.22 8.94
N PRO A 73 -12.55 7.16 8.55
CA PRO A 73 -11.90 7.08 7.24
C PRO A 73 -12.88 6.91 6.06
N GLU A 74 -14.08 6.39 6.29
CA GLU A 74 -15.07 6.12 5.24
C GLU A 74 -15.49 7.38 4.50
N SER A 75 -15.65 8.49 5.22
CA SER A 75 -16.02 9.80 4.65
C SER A 75 -14.92 10.42 3.79
N LEU A 76 -13.66 10.05 4.01
CA LEU A 76 -12.50 10.58 3.29
C LEU A 76 -12.29 9.92 1.93
N VAL A 77 -12.75 8.67 1.76
CA VAL A 77 -12.56 7.91 0.51
C VAL A 77 -13.32 8.54 -0.67
N GLU A 78 -14.45 9.22 -0.40
CA GLU A 78 -15.21 9.93 -1.43
C GLU A 78 -14.54 11.23 -1.89
N ASN A 79 -13.50 11.68 -1.18
CA ASN A 79 -12.79 12.91 -1.47
C ASN A 79 -11.61 12.67 -2.44
N ASN A 80 -11.79 13.10 -3.70
CA ASN A 80 -10.74 12.99 -4.73
C ASN A 80 -9.44 13.73 -4.36
N ASP A 81 -9.51 14.82 -3.59
CA ASP A 81 -8.31 15.53 -3.16
C ASP A 81 -7.56 14.76 -2.07
N PHE A 82 -8.28 14.08 -1.17
CA PHE A 82 -7.66 13.16 -0.21
C PHE A 82 -6.90 12.04 -0.93
N LEU A 83 -7.52 11.40 -1.93
CA LEU A 83 -6.87 10.35 -2.72
C LEU A 83 -5.62 10.86 -3.43
N ARG A 84 -5.62 12.09 -3.95
CA ARG A 84 -4.41 12.70 -4.53
C ARG A 84 -3.30 12.86 -3.49
N ILE A 85 -3.62 13.23 -2.24
CA ILE A 85 -2.62 13.30 -1.17
C ILE A 85 -2.11 11.90 -0.81
N VAL A 86 -2.98 10.89 -0.78
CA VAL A 86 -2.58 9.49 -0.56
C VAL A 86 -1.57 9.05 -1.62
N ASP A 87 -1.85 9.29 -2.91
CA ASP A 87 -0.93 8.96 -4.01
C ASP A 87 0.42 9.66 -3.82
N LEU A 88 0.41 10.96 -3.50
CA LEU A 88 1.62 11.73 -3.22
C LEU A 88 2.42 11.19 -2.02
N CYS A 89 1.74 10.66 -1.00
CA CYS A 89 2.39 10.06 0.16
C CYS A 89 3.00 8.69 -0.16
N ILE A 90 2.36 7.91 -1.03
CA ILE A 90 2.88 6.62 -1.50
C ILE A 90 4.11 6.82 -2.39
N ASP A 91 4.06 7.81 -3.30
CA ASP A 91 5.18 8.15 -4.18
C ASP A 91 6.42 8.65 -3.41
N ASN A 92 6.23 9.20 -2.21
CA ASN A 92 7.32 9.66 -1.35
C ASN A 92 7.93 8.54 -0.47
N LEU A 93 7.42 7.31 -0.56
CA LEU A 93 8.02 6.17 0.14
C LEU A 93 9.36 5.78 -0.49
N PRO A 94 10.35 5.33 0.31
CA PRO A 94 11.58 4.77 -0.24
C PRO A 94 11.26 3.60 -1.17
N GLN A 95 12.06 3.47 -2.23
CA GLN A 95 11.74 2.60 -3.36
C GLN A 95 11.42 1.16 -2.92
N LYS A 96 12.21 0.56 -2.02
CA LYS A 96 11.98 -0.81 -1.53
C LYS A 96 10.67 -0.92 -0.75
N ILE A 97 10.41 0.03 0.14
CA ILE A 97 9.18 0.08 0.96
C ILE A 97 7.95 0.26 0.06
N ALA A 98 8.01 1.20 -0.89
CA ALA A 98 6.94 1.46 -1.85
C ALA A 98 6.61 0.22 -2.69
N GLN A 99 7.63 -0.52 -3.13
CA GLN A 99 7.47 -1.76 -3.90
C GLN A 99 6.80 -2.85 -3.07
N VAL A 100 7.28 -3.12 -1.86
CA VAL A 100 6.67 -4.12 -0.95
C VAL A 100 5.23 -3.75 -0.63
N PHE A 101 4.97 -2.49 -0.31
CA PHE A 101 3.63 -1.99 -0.03
C PHE A 101 2.70 -2.16 -1.23
N SER A 102 3.13 -1.75 -2.43
CA SER A 102 2.33 -1.87 -3.66
C SER A 102 2.02 -3.33 -4.01
N LEU A 103 3.00 -4.22 -3.89
CA LEU A 103 2.80 -5.66 -4.12
C LEU A 103 1.74 -6.23 -3.14
N LYS A 104 1.78 -5.81 -1.88
CA LYS A 104 0.84 -6.30 -0.87
C LYS A 104 -0.56 -5.68 -0.95
N GLU A 105 -0.66 -4.36 -1.08
CA GLU A 105 -1.93 -3.65 -0.92
C GLU A 105 -2.65 -3.44 -2.27
N PHE A 106 -1.92 -3.26 -3.37
CA PHE A 106 -2.53 -3.05 -4.69
C PHE A 106 -2.64 -4.32 -5.53
N LEU A 107 -1.60 -5.17 -5.47
CA LEU A 107 -1.60 -6.44 -6.20
C LEU A 107 -2.02 -7.61 -5.32
N ASP A 108 -2.32 -7.40 -4.04
CA ASP A 108 -2.75 -8.44 -3.10
C ASP A 108 -1.92 -9.73 -3.20
N CYS A 109 -0.60 -9.59 -3.32
CA CYS A 109 0.33 -10.71 -3.32
C CYS A 109 0.47 -11.28 -1.92
N GLN A 110 0.69 -12.59 -1.84
CA GLN A 110 0.91 -13.23 -0.55
C GLN A 110 2.32 -12.91 -0.02
N PRO A 111 2.53 -12.85 1.31
CA PRO A 111 3.82 -12.49 1.91
C PRO A 111 5.00 -13.31 1.37
N GLN A 112 4.80 -14.62 1.20
CA GLN A 112 5.84 -15.52 0.67
C GLN A 112 6.20 -15.18 -0.77
N GLU A 113 5.19 -14.93 -1.62
CA GLU A 113 5.41 -14.55 -3.02
C GLU A 113 6.23 -13.25 -3.11
N ILE A 114 5.93 -12.27 -2.25
CA ILE A 114 6.66 -11.00 -2.20
C ILE A 114 8.12 -11.23 -1.79
N CYS A 115 8.35 -12.06 -0.77
CA CYS A 115 9.71 -12.40 -0.32
C CYS A 115 10.52 -13.06 -1.44
N ASP A 116 9.92 -14.01 -2.15
CA ASP A 116 10.56 -14.73 -3.26
C ASP A 116 10.83 -13.80 -4.46
N LEU A 117 9.89 -12.89 -4.78
CA LEU A 117 10.01 -11.92 -5.87
C LEU A 117 11.12 -10.90 -5.63
N MET A 118 11.25 -10.45 -4.39
CA MET A 118 12.10 -9.32 -4.01
C MET A 118 13.43 -9.76 -3.38
N GLY A 119 13.62 -11.07 -3.16
CA GLY A 119 14.81 -11.60 -2.48
C GLY A 119 14.91 -11.17 -1.01
N LEU A 120 13.78 -11.12 -0.30
CA LEU A 120 13.69 -10.61 1.07
C LEU A 120 13.56 -11.72 2.09
N SER A 121 14.10 -11.47 3.29
CA SER A 121 13.74 -12.26 4.47
C SER A 121 12.32 -11.91 4.93
N LYS A 122 11.68 -12.83 5.65
CA LYS A 122 10.37 -12.58 6.29
C LYS A 122 10.42 -11.39 7.27
N SER A 123 11.55 -11.22 7.97
CA SER A 123 11.76 -10.09 8.88
C SER A 123 11.77 -8.76 8.12
N ASP A 124 12.56 -8.70 7.04
CA ASP A 124 12.66 -7.51 6.18
C ASP A 124 11.31 -7.11 5.60
N TYR A 125 10.50 -8.09 5.18
CA TYR A 125 9.14 -7.86 4.69
C TYR A 125 8.27 -7.16 5.75
N TRP A 126 8.23 -7.68 6.98
CA TRP A 126 7.43 -7.08 8.06
C TRP A 126 7.96 -5.70 8.45
N GLN A 127 9.28 -5.50 8.46
CA GLN A 127 9.89 -4.20 8.68
C GLN A 127 9.50 -3.21 7.59
N CYS A 128 9.56 -3.60 6.31
CA CYS A 128 9.14 -2.74 5.19
C CYS A 128 7.67 -2.34 5.32
N LEU A 129 6.76 -3.27 5.60
CA LEU A 129 5.34 -2.94 5.77
C LEU A 129 5.06 -2.08 6.99
N SER A 130 5.71 -2.36 8.12
CA SER A 130 5.57 -1.54 9.33
C SER A 130 6.00 -0.10 9.05
N ARG A 131 7.16 0.08 8.42
CA ARG A 131 7.69 1.39 8.03
C ARG A 131 6.81 2.10 6.99
N ALA A 132 6.29 1.37 5.99
CA ALA A 132 5.37 1.93 5.00
C ALA A 132 4.17 2.59 5.70
N ARG A 133 3.50 1.86 6.60
CA ARG A 133 2.32 2.35 7.31
C ARG A 133 2.63 3.57 8.18
N LYS A 134 3.73 3.53 8.94
CA LYS A 134 4.20 4.64 9.78
C LYS A 134 4.49 5.90 8.94
N ARG A 135 5.19 5.75 7.82
CA ARG A 135 5.50 6.88 6.91
C ARG A 135 4.24 7.45 6.25
N LEU A 136 3.31 6.59 5.82
CA LEU A 136 2.03 7.04 5.27
C LEU A 136 1.22 7.81 6.32
N GLN A 137 1.17 7.30 7.55
CA GLN A 137 0.50 7.97 8.66
C GLN A 137 1.09 9.37 8.92
N LEU A 138 2.42 9.48 9.00
CA LEU A 138 3.10 10.77 9.15
C LEU A 138 2.78 11.74 8.01
N CYS A 139 2.92 11.28 6.78
CA CYS A 139 2.69 12.12 5.60
C CYS A 139 1.24 12.59 5.51
N LEU A 140 0.27 11.72 5.82
CA LEU A 140 -1.15 12.07 5.81
C LEU A 140 -1.51 13.01 6.96
N ASN A 141 -0.92 12.80 8.15
CA ASN A 141 -1.07 13.75 9.26
C ASN A 141 -0.58 15.13 8.90
N GLU A 142 0.62 15.23 8.33
CA GLU A 142 1.20 16.51 7.95
C GLU A 142 0.41 17.21 6.82
N LYS A 143 0.09 16.48 5.75
CA LYS A 143 -0.45 17.08 4.52
C LYS A 143 -1.96 17.26 4.50
N TRP A 144 -2.69 16.46 5.28
CA TRP A 144 -4.15 16.47 5.28
C TRP A 144 -4.72 16.84 6.66
N PHE A 145 -4.42 16.06 7.69
CA PHE A 145 -5.10 16.21 8.98
C PHE A 145 -4.66 17.45 9.78
N ASN A 146 -3.41 17.90 9.67
CA ASN A 146 -2.94 19.13 10.32
C ASN A 146 -3.29 20.41 9.54
N ARG A 147 -3.88 20.28 8.35
CA ARG A 147 -4.28 21.42 7.52
C ARG A 147 -5.72 21.88 7.80
N ILE A 148 -6.52 21.01 8.42
CA ILE A 148 -7.92 21.26 8.79
C ILE A 148 -7.95 21.98 10.15
#